data_AF-A0A814M3J6-F1
#
_entry.id   AF-A0A814M3J6-F1
#
_cell.length_a   1.000
_cell.length_b   1.000
_cell.length_c   1.000
_cell.angle_alpha   90.00
_cell.angle_beta   90.00
_cell.angle_gamma   90.00
#
_symmetry.space_group_name_H-M   'P 1'
#
loop_
_entity.id
_entity.type
_entity.pdbx_description
1 polymer ?
#
loop_
_entity_poly.entity_id
_entity_poly.type
_entity_poly.pdbx_seq_one_letter_code
_entity_poly.pdbx_strand_id
1 'polypeptide(L)'
;MAGTYDTEEQRIIDRIRCIAFQKIHRSVRSITDWWQKPYDQCFTDYSNADPKLKFSQAGPDIILEASGRQRESCSVVAKEIAEKRKEYVVPRTVNNYRHREEDECYREIVKNQACIRIFVIFTAKKLHWVIKDKGESWTGQYFRDKILTENVIPFLKNKKNVIDPDEVILIHGKTPCMRVYPTQHLLQENDIWPGNSLDLNVAEHVGSIIKDEVETKMLSETRDSRYLEETLKMHLSHVLADMETNTDLFETLLCSYPSRLRAVKSANGRHIDY
;
A
#
# COMPACT_ATOMS: atom_id res chain seq x y z
N MET A 1 -23.33 -11.13 18.75
CA MET A 1 -22.45 -10.05 19.23
C MET A 1 -21.31 -9.94 18.22
N ALA A 2 -21.45 -9.08 17.22
CA ALA A 2 -20.42 -8.81 16.23
C ALA A 2 -19.51 -7.72 16.81
N GLY A 3 -18.23 -8.02 16.99
CA GLY A 3 -17.23 -7.07 17.44
C GLY A 3 -16.93 -6.06 16.35
N THR A 4 -17.31 -4.81 16.57
CA THR A 4 -16.91 -3.67 15.75
C THR A 4 -15.47 -3.31 16.06
N TYR A 5 -14.56 -3.47 15.10
CA TYR A 5 -13.22 -2.86 15.17
C TYR A 5 -13.35 -1.36 14.85
N ASP A 6 -13.55 -0.55 15.89
CA ASP A 6 -13.48 0.93 15.88
C ASP A 6 -12.37 1.33 16.86
N THR A 7 -11.11 1.06 16.51
CA THR A 7 -9.97 1.49 17.33
C THR A 7 -9.35 2.76 16.76
N GLU A 8 -9.05 3.70 17.65
CA GLU A 8 -8.36 4.96 17.38
C GLU A 8 -7.01 4.77 16.66
N GLU A 9 -6.41 3.60 16.87
CA GLU A 9 -5.24 3.02 16.21
C GLU A 9 -5.38 3.02 14.68
N GLN A 10 -6.49 2.49 14.14
CA GLN A 10 -6.70 2.40 12.69
C GLN A 10 -6.67 3.76 11.96
N ARG A 11 -7.01 4.87 12.66
CA ARG A 11 -7.00 6.23 12.08
C ARG A 11 -5.61 6.82 11.96
N ILE A 12 -4.66 6.39 12.77
CA ILE A 12 -3.28 6.86 12.75
C ILE A 12 -2.47 6.06 11.72
N ILE A 13 -2.75 4.76 11.63
CA ILE A 13 -2.24 3.82 10.62
C ILE A 13 -2.35 4.36 9.18
N ASP A 14 -3.40 5.12 8.85
CA ASP A 14 -3.62 5.66 7.49
C ASP A 14 -2.81 6.93 7.16
N ARG A 15 -2.20 7.59 8.16
CA ARG A 15 -1.56 8.91 7.98
C ARG A 15 -0.08 8.83 7.62
N ILE A 16 0.58 7.71 7.91
CA ILE A 16 1.98 7.45 7.56
C ILE A 16 2.01 6.41 6.45
N ARG A 17 2.38 6.85 5.26
CA ARG A 17 2.70 5.93 4.16
C ARG A 17 4.20 5.96 3.96
N CYS A 18 4.90 5.06 4.62
CA CYS A 18 6.22 4.63 4.16
C CYS A 18 6.04 4.11 2.73
N ILE A 19 6.90 4.51 1.79
CA ILE A 19 7.06 3.73 0.56
C ILE A 19 7.83 2.48 0.93
N ALA A 20 7.05 1.58 1.49
CA ALA A 20 7.24 0.18 1.52
C ALA A 20 5.84 -0.33 1.07
N PHE A 21 5.81 -1.03 -0.06
CA PHE A 21 4.74 -0.98 -1.07
C PHE A 21 3.29 -1.03 -0.52
N GLN A 22 2.42 -0.17 -1.07
CA GLN A 22 0.97 -0.32 -0.93
C GLN A 22 0.34 -0.82 -2.24
N LYS A 23 -0.53 -1.83 -2.11
CA LYS A 23 -1.59 -2.17 -3.06
C LYS A 23 -2.22 -0.88 -3.59
N ILE A 24 -2.20 -0.68 -4.89
CA ILE A 24 -2.71 0.55 -5.52
C ILE A 24 -4.22 0.63 -5.28
N HIS A 25 -4.66 1.38 -4.26
CA HIS A 25 -6.04 1.84 -4.20
C HIS A 25 -6.20 2.96 -5.23
N ARG A 26 -6.70 2.59 -6.42
CA ARG A 26 -7.04 3.53 -7.47
C ARG A 26 -8.34 4.21 -7.09
N SER A 27 -8.31 5.53 -6.89
CA SER A 27 -9.54 6.30 -6.79
C SER A 27 -10.26 6.31 -8.13
N VAL A 28 -11.59 6.44 -8.11
CA VAL A 28 -12.44 6.62 -9.30
C VAL A 28 -11.85 7.67 -10.26
N ARG A 29 -11.42 8.81 -9.69
CA ARG A 29 -10.81 9.91 -10.43
C ARG A 29 -9.49 9.54 -11.11
N SER A 30 -8.67 8.72 -10.46
CA SER A 30 -7.41 8.24 -11.03
C SER A 30 -7.61 7.31 -12.22
N ILE A 31 -8.73 6.59 -12.30
CA ILE A 31 -9.02 5.68 -13.42
C ILE A 31 -9.58 6.49 -14.60
N THR A 32 -10.49 7.42 -14.34
CA THR A 32 -11.07 8.29 -15.39
C THR A 32 -10.02 9.18 -16.04
N ASP A 33 -9.11 9.76 -15.26
CA ASP A 33 -8.10 10.70 -15.77
C ASP A 33 -7.02 9.99 -16.62
N TRP A 34 -6.69 8.74 -16.29
CA TRP A 34 -5.68 7.96 -17.02
C TRP A 34 -6.23 7.26 -18.26
N TRP A 35 -7.49 6.83 -18.25
CA TRP A 35 -8.07 6.06 -19.35
C TRP A 35 -8.90 6.90 -20.31
N GLN A 36 -9.09 8.20 -20.01
CA GLN A 36 -9.91 9.14 -20.78
C GLN A 36 -11.31 8.61 -21.11
N LYS A 37 -11.86 7.78 -20.21
CA LYS A 37 -13.20 7.19 -20.33
C LYS A 37 -14.04 7.55 -19.11
N PRO A 38 -15.35 7.76 -19.27
CA PRO A 38 -16.26 7.95 -18.16
C PRO A 38 -16.39 6.66 -17.33
N TYR A 39 -16.62 6.80 -16.03
CA TYR A 39 -16.50 5.74 -15.02
C TYR A 39 -17.39 4.51 -15.28
N ASP A 40 -18.55 4.72 -15.89
CA ASP A 40 -19.52 3.71 -16.32
C ASP A 40 -18.99 2.82 -17.47
N GLN A 41 -18.02 3.30 -18.25
CA GLN A 41 -17.34 2.52 -19.30
C GLN A 41 -16.10 1.76 -18.81
N CYS A 42 -15.58 2.10 -17.63
CA CYS A 42 -14.40 1.42 -17.07
C CYS A 42 -14.70 -0.01 -16.61
N PHE A 43 -15.97 -0.37 -16.45
CA PHE A 43 -16.42 -1.67 -15.95
C PHE A 43 -17.50 -2.33 -16.82
N THR A 44 -17.66 -1.88 -18.07
CA THR A 44 -18.37 -2.69 -19.06
C THR A 44 -17.61 -4.01 -19.24
N ASP A 45 -18.25 -5.10 -18.83
CA ASP A 45 -17.76 -6.46 -19.05
C ASP A 45 -17.58 -6.66 -20.57
N TYR A 46 -16.36 -6.99 -20.99
CA TYR A 46 -16.01 -7.29 -22.39
C TYR A 46 -16.17 -8.80 -22.69
N SER A 47 -17.08 -9.49 -21.99
CA SER A 47 -17.57 -10.77 -22.48
C SER A 47 -18.45 -10.49 -23.71
N ASN A 48 -18.05 -11.01 -24.87
CA ASN A 48 -18.67 -10.83 -26.19
C ASN A 48 -20.13 -11.37 -26.32
N ALA A 49 -21.04 -10.99 -25.44
CA ALA A 49 -22.45 -11.36 -25.52
C ALA A 49 -23.35 -10.11 -25.45
N ASP A 50 -24.04 -9.82 -26.56
CA ASP A 50 -25.17 -8.90 -26.61
C ASP A 50 -26.41 -9.47 -25.88
N PRO A 51 -27.44 -8.65 -25.53
CA PRO A 51 -27.44 -7.24 -25.22
C PRO A 51 -27.53 -6.98 -23.70
N LYS A 52 -27.00 -5.83 -23.30
CA LYS A 52 -26.91 -5.33 -21.93
C LYS A 52 -28.29 -5.16 -21.29
N LEU A 53 -28.64 -6.01 -20.33
CA LEU A 53 -29.73 -5.73 -19.39
C LEU A 53 -29.28 -4.60 -18.46
N LYS A 54 -29.83 -3.40 -18.70
CA LYS A 54 -29.83 -2.34 -17.67
C LYS A 54 -30.65 -2.89 -16.50
N PHE A 55 -29.99 -3.09 -15.36
CA PHE A 55 -30.72 -3.32 -14.12
C PHE A 55 -31.70 -2.17 -13.90
N SER A 56 -32.98 -2.50 -13.73
CA SER A 56 -33.94 -1.54 -13.22
C SER A 56 -33.54 -1.12 -11.80
N GLN A 57 -34.03 0.01 -11.30
CA GLN A 57 -33.80 0.47 -9.92
C GLN A 57 -34.25 -0.55 -8.85
N ALA A 58 -34.95 -1.62 -9.22
CA ALA A 58 -35.33 -2.72 -8.34
C ALA A 58 -34.17 -3.71 -8.05
N GLY A 59 -33.07 -3.69 -8.81
CA GLY A 59 -31.93 -4.60 -8.64
C GLY A 59 -31.25 -4.57 -7.26
N PRO A 60 -30.98 -3.40 -6.66
CA PRO A 60 -30.39 -3.28 -5.34
C PRO A 60 -31.28 -3.85 -4.22
N ASP A 61 -32.57 -3.51 -4.21
CA ASP A 61 -33.53 -3.98 -3.20
C ASP A 61 -33.66 -5.52 -3.21
N ILE A 62 -33.53 -6.13 -4.40
CA ILE A 62 -33.56 -7.59 -4.61
C ILE A 62 -32.35 -8.27 -3.95
N ILE A 63 -31.17 -7.66 -4.06
CA ILE A 63 -29.98 -8.24 -3.46
C ILE A 63 -30.00 -8.01 -1.94
N LEU A 64 -30.52 -6.88 -1.45
CA LEU A 64 -30.77 -6.57 -0.04
C LEU A 64 -31.70 -7.59 0.64
N GLU A 65 -32.83 -7.91 0.01
CA GLU A 65 -33.81 -8.88 0.54
C GLU A 65 -33.23 -10.31 0.58
N ALA A 66 -32.36 -10.65 -0.38
CA ALA A 66 -31.66 -11.94 -0.45
C ALA A 66 -30.36 -12.01 0.36
N SER A 67 -29.69 -10.88 0.63
CA SER A 67 -28.45 -10.78 1.41
C SER A 67 -28.68 -10.95 2.90
N GLY A 68 -29.93 -10.81 3.39
CA GLY A 68 -30.35 -11.29 4.71
C GLY A 68 -30.08 -12.80 4.94
N ARG A 69 -29.72 -13.56 3.88
CA ARG A 69 -29.27 -14.96 3.92
C ARG A 69 -27.77 -15.10 3.61
N GLN A 70 -26.91 -14.39 4.34
CA GLN A 70 -25.44 -14.40 4.15
C GLN A 70 -24.78 -15.81 4.11
N ARG A 71 -25.44 -16.86 4.60
CA ARG A 71 -24.88 -18.22 4.68
C ARG A 71 -25.03 -19.07 3.40
N GLU A 72 -25.83 -18.63 2.43
CA GLU A 72 -26.02 -19.38 1.17
C GLU A 72 -25.01 -18.94 0.10
N SER A 73 -24.62 -19.85 -0.80
CA SER A 73 -23.64 -19.53 -1.85
C SER A 73 -24.21 -18.57 -2.90
N CYS A 74 -23.35 -17.72 -3.49
CA CYS A 74 -23.75 -16.70 -4.46
C CYS A 74 -24.47 -17.29 -5.70
N SER A 75 -24.18 -18.55 -6.05
CA SER A 75 -24.86 -19.26 -7.14
C SER A 75 -26.30 -19.65 -6.81
N VAL A 76 -26.58 -20.03 -5.55
CA VAL A 76 -27.94 -20.34 -5.10
C VAL A 76 -28.80 -19.10 -5.13
N VAL A 77 -28.27 -17.99 -4.61
CA VAL A 77 -28.97 -16.69 -4.58
C VAL A 77 -29.22 -16.15 -5.99
N ALA A 78 -28.25 -16.25 -6.88
CA ALA A 78 -28.41 -15.87 -8.29
C ALA A 78 -29.53 -16.67 -8.98
N LYS A 79 -29.63 -17.97 -8.71
CA LYS A 79 -30.68 -18.84 -9.26
C LYS A 79 -32.07 -18.48 -8.73
N GLU A 80 -32.18 -18.20 -7.43
CA GLU A 80 -33.45 -17.78 -6.81
C GLU A 80 -33.97 -16.45 -7.39
N ILE A 81 -33.07 -15.48 -7.64
CA ILE A 81 -33.42 -14.21 -8.29
C ILE A 81 -33.98 -14.45 -9.70
N ALA A 82 -33.32 -15.34 -10.46
CA ALA A 82 -33.75 -15.71 -11.79
C ALA A 82 -35.12 -16.40 -11.82
N GLU A 83 -35.38 -17.30 -10.88
CA GLU A 83 -36.66 -18.02 -10.78
C GLU A 83 -37.82 -17.12 -10.35
N LYS A 84 -37.61 -16.28 -9.32
CA LYS A 84 -38.68 -15.45 -8.74
C LYS A 84 -39.08 -14.27 -9.60
N ARG A 85 -38.11 -13.63 -10.26
CA ARG A 85 -38.34 -12.35 -10.97
C ARG A 85 -38.10 -12.42 -12.47
N LYS A 86 -37.73 -13.60 -12.99
CA LYS A 86 -37.46 -13.83 -14.42
C LYS A 86 -36.32 -12.96 -14.96
N GLU A 87 -35.36 -12.59 -14.11
CA GLU A 87 -34.19 -11.78 -14.46
C GLU A 87 -32.89 -12.56 -14.24
N TYR A 88 -32.02 -12.62 -15.25
CA TYR A 88 -30.74 -13.33 -15.11
C TYR A 88 -29.72 -12.47 -14.34
N VAL A 89 -29.18 -13.04 -13.25
CA VAL A 89 -28.10 -12.42 -12.45
C VAL A 89 -26.92 -13.37 -12.38
N VAL A 90 -25.72 -12.88 -12.70
CA VAL A 90 -24.50 -13.68 -12.60
C VAL A 90 -24.09 -13.80 -11.11
N PRO A 91 -23.63 -14.96 -10.61
CA PRO A 91 -23.18 -15.11 -9.23
C PRO A 91 -22.13 -14.09 -8.79
N ARG A 92 -21.29 -13.64 -9.73
CA ARG A 92 -20.29 -12.58 -9.50
C ARG A 92 -20.93 -11.24 -9.12
N THR A 93 -22.09 -10.89 -9.68
CA THR A 93 -22.83 -9.67 -9.36
C THR A 93 -23.36 -9.73 -7.93
N VAL A 94 -23.90 -10.88 -7.51
CA VAL A 94 -24.34 -11.12 -6.12
C VAL A 94 -23.16 -11.01 -5.15
N ASN A 95 -22.01 -11.60 -5.51
CA ASN A 95 -20.79 -11.53 -4.70
C ASN A 95 -20.29 -10.09 -4.53
N ASN A 96 -20.20 -9.34 -5.63
CA ASN A 96 -19.77 -7.95 -5.62
C ASN A 96 -20.71 -7.08 -4.77
N TYR A 97 -22.02 -7.35 -4.80
CA TYR A 97 -23.00 -6.59 -4.02
C TYR A 97 -22.95 -6.95 -2.52
N ARG A 98 -22.83 -8.23 -2.16
CA ARG A 98 -22.67 -8.65 -0.75
C ARG A 98 -21.43 -8.04 -0.10
N HIS A 99 -20.32 -8.02 -0.83
CA HIS A 99 -19.11 -7.35 -0.37
C HIS A 99 -19.23 -5.82 -0.41
N ARG A 100 -20.18 -5.25 -1.17
CA ARG A 100 -20.48 -3.82 -1.17
C ARG A 100 -21.14 -3.36 0.13
N GLU A 101 -21.98 -4.20 0.75
CA GLU A 101 -22.59 -3.93 2.06
C GLU A 101 -21.67 -4.21 3.25
N GLU A 102 -20.78 -5.20 3.16
CA GLU A 102 -19.67 -5.30 4.12
C GLU A 102 -18.74 -4.08 4.00
N ASP A 103 -18.61 -3.53 2.79
CA ASP A 103 -18.00 -2.24 2.51
C ASP A 103 -18.89 -1.03 2.87
N GLU A 104 -20.18 -1.14 3.21
CA GLU A 104 -20.97 0.02 3.72
C GLU A 104 -20.57 0.41 5.16
N CYS A 105 -19.63 -0.32 5.77
CA CYS A 105 -18.77 0.21 6.83
C CYS A 105 -17.74 1.24 6.35
N TYR A 106 -17.73 1.62 5.08
CA TYR A 106 -17.27 2.94 4.64
C TYR A 106 -18.20 4.00 5.23
N ARG A 107 -18.00 4.27 6.52
CA ARG A 107 -18.04 5.66 6.99
C ARG A 107 -17.29 6.47 5.95
N GLU A 108 -17.78 7.66 5.63
CA GLU A 108 -16.99 8.66 4.92
C GLU A 108 -15.71 8.85 5.75
N ILE A 109 -14.66 8.07 5.45
CA ILE A 109 -13.33 8.27 5.98
C ILE A 109 -13.00 9.60 5.33
N VAL A 110 -13.26 10.68 6.07
CA VAL A 110 -12.82 12.02 5.71
C VAL A 110 -11.38 11.82 5.31
N LYS A 111 -11.13 11.91 4.00
CA LYS A 111 -9.85 11.59 3.39
C LYS A 111 -8.82 12.38 4.19
N ASN A 112 -8.10 11.70 5.09
CA ASN A 112 -7.28 12.36 6.11
C ASN A 112 -6.44 13.42 5.38
N GLN A 113 -6.66 14.70 5.69
CA GLN A 113 -6.14 15.80 4.87
C GLN A 113 -4.61 15.84 4.82
N ALA A 114 -3.96 15.18 5.78
CA ALA A 114 -2.51 15.09 5.87
C ALA A 114 -2.05 13.63 5.89
N CYS A 115 -1.49 13.19 4.76
CA CYS A 115 -0.68 11.99 4.66
C CYS A 115 0.75 12.41 4.33
N ILE A 116 1.70 12.01 5.16
CA ILE A 116 3.12 12.23 4.89
C ILE A 116 3.64 10.98 4.18
N ARG A 117 4.32 11.22 3.06
CA ARG A 117 5.00 10.16 2.31
C ARG A 117 6.49 10.27 2.55
N ILE A 118 7.11 9.17 2.92
CA ILE A 118 8.54 9.10 3.13
C ILE A 118 9.17 8.01 2.27
N PHE A 119 10.38 8.30 1.79
CA PHE A 119 11.30 7.29 1.29
C PHE A 119 12.30 6.97 2.41
N VAL A 120 12.59 5.69 2.62
CA VAL A 120 13.51 5.22 3.66
C VAL A 120 14.51 4.26 3.03
N ILE A 121 15.78 4.40 3.38
CA ILE A 121 16.86 3.47 3.08
C ILE A 121 17.69 3.29 4.35
N PHE A 122 18.25 2.11 4.56
CA PHE A 122 19.17 1.90 5.66
C PHE A 122 20.32 0.97 5.26
N THR A 123 21.38 1.03 6.04
CA THR A 123 22.56 0.18 5.96
C THR A 123 22.77 -0.46 7.33
N ALA A 124 23.77 -1.33 7.48
CA ALA A 124 24.16 -1.81 8.80
C ALA A 124 24.55 -0.68 9.78
N LYS A 125 24.96 0.49 9.27
CA LYS A 125 25.44 1.61 10.10
C LYS A 125 24.39 2.68 10.36
N LYS A 126 23.46 2.92 9.44
CA LYS A 126 22.66 4.14 9.46
C LYS A 126 21.35 4.07 8.68
N LEU A 127 20.31 4.71 9.20
CA LEU A 127 19.08 5.05 8.48
C LEU A 127 19.23 6.37 7.74
N HIS A 128 18.61 6.48 6.58
CA HIS A 128 18.43 7.72 5.87
C HIS A 128 17.04 7.79 5.27
N TRP A 129 16.48 8.99 5.20
CA TRP A 129 15.11 9.19 4.74
C TRP A 129 14.96 10.49 3.96
N VAL A 130 13.93 10.53 3.12
CA VAL A 130 13.48 11.73 2.44
C VAL A 130 11.98 11.87 2.67
N ILE A 131 11.59 12.97 3.32
CA ILE A 131 10.17 13.35 3.41
C ILE A 131 9.80 14.02 2.10
N LYS A 132 8.75 13.53 1.45
CA LYS A 132 8.30 14.07 0.18
C LYS A 132 7.72 15.47 0.36
N ASP A 133 8.12 16.38 -0.52
CA ASP A 133 7.60 17.74 -0.55
C ASP A 133 6.10 17.79 -0.84
N LYS A 134 5.44 18.80 -0.27
CA LYS A 134 4.01 19.03 -0.48
C LYS A 134 3.74 19.45 -1.93
N GLY A 135 2.79 18.78 -2.58
CA GLY A 135 2.41 19.06 -3.97
C GLY A 135 3.20 18.26 -5.02
N GLU A 136 4.31 17.65 -4.65
CA GLU A 136 5.10 16.83 -5.57
C GLU A 136 4.42 15.50 -5.89
N SER A 137 4.86 14.84 -6.97
CA SER A 137 4.43 13.50 -7.37
C SER A 137 5.59 12.52 -7.33
N TRP A 138 5.33 11.24 -7.02
CA TRP A 138 6.35 10.18 -7.09
C TRP A 138 6.58 9.77 -8.55
N THR A 139 7.05 10.71 -9.36
CA THR A 139 7.43 10.45 -10.75
C THR A 139 8.80 9.77 -10.78
N GLY A 140 9.12 9.12 -11.90
CA GLY A 140 10.48 8.63 -12.11
C GLY A 140 11.52 9.76 -12.06
N GLN A 141 11.16 10.96 -12.50
CA GLN A 141 12.04 12.14 -12.44
C GLN A 141 12.30 12.59 -11.00
N TYR A 142 11.26 12.70 -10.16
CA TYR A 142 11.41 13.03 -8.74
C TYR A 142 12.27 11.96 -8.03
N PHE A 143 12.03 10.69 -8.33
CA PHE A 143 12.83 9.61 -7.77
C PHE A 143 14.30 9.71 -8.19
N ARG A 144 14.59 9.93 -9.47
CA ARG A 144 15.97 10.06 -9.96
C ARG A 144 16.70 11.27 -9.36
N ASP A 145 16.07 12.44 -9.42
CA ASP A 145 16.75 13.69 -9.07
C ASP A 145 16.77 13.87 -7.54
N LYS A 146 15.59 13.87 -6.91
CA LYS A 146 15.48 14.12 -5.47
C LYS A 146 15.91 12.93 -4.63
N ILE A 147 15.42 11.73 -4.93
CA ILE A 147 15.74 10.58 -4.08
C ILE A 147 17.15 10.07 -4.35
N LEU A 148 17.48 9.74 -5.61
CA LEU A 148 18.77 9.11 -5.90
C LEU A 148 19.93 10.10 -5.92
N THR A 149 19.83 11.12 -6.76
CA THR A 149 20.97 12.01 -7.05
C THR A 149 21.31 12.91 -5.87
N GLU A 150 20.31 13.55 -5.26
CA GLU A 150 20.52 14.50 -4.16
C GLU A 150 20.73 13.82 -2.80
N ASN A 151 20.15 12.64 -2.57
CA ASN A 151 20.09 12.03 -1.24
C ASN A 151 20.79 10.67 -1.15
N VAL A 152 20.29 9.65 -1.84
CA VAL A 152 20.75 8.26 -1.67
C VAL A 152 22.20 8.05 -2.15
N ILE A 153 22.58 8.52 -3.34
CA ILE A 153 23.94 8.31 -3.86
C ILE A 153 25.00 8.99 -2.97
N PRO A 154 24.86 10.27 -2.57
CA PRO A 154 25.76 10.89 -1.60
C PRO A 154 25.81 10.14 -0.26
N PHE A 155 24.65 9.68 0.23
CA PHE A 155 24.57 8.88 1.45
C PHE A 155 25.40 7.59 1.34
N LEU A 156 25.27 6.84 0.24
CA LEU A 156 25.98 5.58 0.02
C LEU A 156 27.47 5.76 -0.28
N LYS A 157 27.90 6.88 -0.85
CA LYS A 157 29.32 7.20 -1.09
C LYS A 157 30.10 7.56 0.19
N ASN A 158 29.41 7.79 1.31
CA ASN A 158 30.03 8.21 2.55
C ASN A 158 30.45 7.02 3.42
N LYS A 159 31.75 6.87 3.67
CA LYS A 159 32.36 5.80 4.50
C LYS A 159 31.83 5.72 5.95
N LYS A 160 31.21 6.80 6.45
CA LYS A 160 30.55 6.78 7.78
C LYS A 160 29.19 6.07 7.74
N ASN A 161 28.54 6.01 6.59
CA ASN A 161 27.19 5.50 6.43
C ASN A 161 27.15 4.06 5.92
N VAL A 162 28.21 3.59 5.25
CA VAL A 162 28.30 2.22 4.69
C VAL A 162 29.58 1.54 5.16
N ILE A 163 29.66 0.21 5.07
CA ILE A 163 30.87 -0.56 5.39
C ILE A 163 31.96 -0.24 4.38
N ASP A 164 31.68 -0.45 3.09
CA ASP A 164 32.55 -0.11 1.97
C ASP A 164 31.73 0.55 0.84
N PRO A 165 31.96 1.83 0.50
CA PRO A 165 31.29 2.51 -0.61
C PRO A 165 31.46 1.86 -1.97
N ASP A 166 32.56 1.14 -2.20
CA ASP A 166 32.89 0.55 -3.49
C ASP A 166 32.18 -0.81 -3.70
N GLU A 167 31.65 -1.41 -2.62
CA GLU A 167 30.93 -2.69 -2.64
C GLU A 167 29.42 -2.56 -2.32
N VAL A 168 28.88 -1.34 -2.31
CA VAL A 168 27.46 -1.12 -2.00
C VAL A 168 26.55 -1.67 -3.08
N ILE A 169 25.58 -2.47 -2.67
CA ILE A 169 24.48 -2.93 -3.52
C ILE A 169 23.19 -2.27 -3.03
N LEU A 170 22.55 -1.49 -3.90
CA LEU A 170 21.22 -0.97 -3.64
C LEU A 170 20.18 -2.06 -3.92
N ILE A 171 19.41 -2.41 -2.89
CA ILE A 171 18.29 -3.33 -3.02
C ILE A 171 17.00 -2.51 -2.96
N HIS A 172 16.18 -2.60 -4.00
CA HIS A 172 14.87 -1.95 -4.04
C HIS A 172 13.87 -2.82 -4.81
N GLY A 173 12.57 -2.57 -4.60
CA GLY A 173 11.54 -3.28 -5.34
C GLY A 173 11.16 -2.64 -6.68
N LYS A 174 10.14 -3.18 -7.35
CA LYS A 174 9.81 -2.87 -8.75
C LYS A 174 8.76 -1.76 -8.95
N THR A 175 8.78 -0.69 -8.14
CA THR A 175 7.81 0.40 -8.33
C THR A 175 7.97 1.08 -9.70
N PRO A 176 6.90 1.61 -10.32
CA PRO A 176 7.01 2.28 -11.62
C PRO A 176 8.03 3.43 -11.66
N CYS A 177 8.17 4.21 -10.57
CA CYS A 177 9.15 5.31 -10.51
C CYS A 177 10.60 4.83 -10.41
N MET A 178 10.84 3.61 -9.91
CA MET A 178 12.17 2.99 -9.88
C MET A 178 12.54 2.37 -11.24
N ARG A 179 11.55 1.95 -12.03
CA ARG A 179 11.76 1.26 -13.32
C ARG A 179 11.93 2.17 -14.53
N VAL A 180 11.88 3.50 -14.36
CA VAL A 180 12.07 4.39 -15.51
C VAL A 180 13.50 4.26 -16.04
N TYR A 181 13.63 4.25 -17.36
CA TYR A 181 14.93 4.08 -18.04
C TYR A 181 16.06 4.98 -17.49
N PRO A 182 15.82 6.27 -17.20
CA PRO A 182 16.87 7.13 -16.62
C PRO A 182 17.37 6.66 -15.25
N THR A 183 16.51 6.06 -14.42
CA THR A 183 16.87 5.50 -13.12
C THR A 183 17.72 4.25 -13.27
N GLN A 184 17.29 3.33 -14.14
CA GLN A 184 18.03 2.10 -14.42
C GLN A 184 19.42 2.38 -14.99
N HIS A 185 19.52 3.35 -15.90
CA HIS A 185 20.80 3.78 -16.46
C HIS A 185 21.71 4.43 -15.40
N LEU A 186 21.15 5.19 -14.46
CA LEU A 186 21.91 5.80 -13.36
C LEU A 186 22.51 4.74 -12.43
N LEU A 187 21.78 3.67 -12.16
CA LEU A 187 22.19 2.63 -11.22
C LEU A 187 22.97 1.48 -11.87
N GLN A 188 23.03 1.44 -13.22
CA GLN A 188 23.66 0.35 -13.99
C GLN A 188 23.13 -1.04 -13.59
N GLU A 189 21.86 -1.11 -13.20
CA GLU A 189 21.29 -2.27 -12.53
C GLU A 189 20.98 -3.45 -13.46
N ASN A 190 21.20 -4.65 -12.93
CA ASN A 190 20.59 -5.88 -13.43
C ASN A 190 19.27 -6.11 -12.68
N ASP A 191 18.14 -6.04 -13.38
CA ASP A 191 16.76 -6.04 -12.82
C ASP A 191 16.29 -7.41 -12.27
N ILE A 192 17.02 -7.97 -11.29
CA ILE A 192 16.86 -9.36 -10.82
C ILE A 192 15.83 -9.48 -9.67
N TRP A 193 15.32 -8.38 -9.10
CA TRP A 193 14.40 -8.45 -7.95
C TRP A 193 13.04 -9.11 -8.32
N PRO A 194 12.50 -10.07 -7.53
CA PRO A 194 11.19 -10.64 -7.81
C PRO A 194 10.06 -9.62 -7.59
N GLY A 195 9.10 -9.58 -8.52
CA GLY A 195 7.93 -8.72 -8.37
C GLY A 195 7.02 -9.21 -7.23
N ASN A 196 6.44 -8.27 -6.46
CA ASN A 196 5.51 -8.53 -5.35
C ASN A 196 6.08 -9.31 -4.15
N SER A 197 7.41 -9.28 -3.93
CA SER A 197 8.06 -9.91 -2.77
C SER A 197 8.38 -8.88 -1.68
N LEU A 198 7.35 -8.43 -0.96
CA LEU A 198 7.50 -7.48 0.16
C LEU A 198 8.17 -8.13 1.36
N ASP A 199 7.86 -9.40 1.59
CA ASP A 199 8.48 -10.30 2.56
C ASP A 199 10.01 -10.41 2.42
N LEU A 200 10.55 -10.15 1.23
CA LEU A 200 12.00 -10.08 1.00
C LEU A 200 12.58 -8.67 1.20
N ASN A 201 11.78 -7.61 1.20
CA ASN A 201 12.28 -6.26 1.38
C ASN A 201 12.31 -5.88 2.87
N VAL A 202 13.47 -5.99 3.51
CA VAL A 202 13.66 -5.64 4.93
C VAL A 202 13.33 -4.17 5.26
N ALA A 203 13.30 -3.27 4.27
CA ALA A 203 12.84 -1.89 4.47
C ALA A 203 11.33 -1.78 4.77
N GLU A 204 10.53 -2.78 4.38
CA GLU A 204 9.11 -2.88 4.78
C GLU A 204 8.99 -3.00 6.30
N HIS A 205 9.86 -3.82 6.90
CA HIS A 205 9.88 -4.04 8.34
C HIS A 205 10.26 -2.76 9.08
N VAL A 206 11.29 -2.04 8.61
CA VAL A 206 11.66 -0.72 9.16
C VAL A 206 10.51 0.28 9.00
N GLY A 207 9.84 0.27 7.85
CA GLY A 207 8.67 1.10 7.60
C GLY A 207 7.51 0.83 8.57
N SER A 208 7.29 -0.43 8.96
CA SER A 208 6.31 -0.80 9.98
C SER A 208 6.71 -0.28 11.36
N ILE A 209 7.97 -0.49 11.77
CA ILE A 209 8.47 0.01 13.07
C ILE A 209 8.30 1.53 13.18
N ILE A 210 8.71 2.28 12.16
CA ILE A 210 8.55 3.75 12.13
C ILE A 210 7.08 4.12 12.32
N LYS A 211 6.18 3.42 11.64
CA LYS A 211 4.75 3.69 11.72
C LYS A 211 4.21 3.44 13.12
N ASP A 212 4.53 2.29 13.72
CA ASP A 212 4.05 1.87 15.03
C ASP A 212 4.58 2.82 16.14
N GLU A 213 5.85 3.25 16.02
CA GLU A 213 6.45 4.20 16.96
C GLU A 213 5.84 5.60 16.85
N VAL A 214 5.64 6.11 15.63
CA VAL A 214 4.97 7.41 15.46
C VAL A 214 3.54 7.32 15.95
N GLU A 215 2.84 6.22 15.67
CA GLU A 215 1.49 6.00 16.15
C GLU A 215 1.38 6.01 17.67
N THR A 216 2.29 5.31 18.35
CA THR A 216 2.38 5.32 19.80
C THR A 216 2.55 6.75 20.33
N LYS A 217 3.41 7.56 19.72
CA LYS A 217 3.59 8.97 20.09
C LYS A 217 2.33 9.81 19.81
N MET A 218 1.68 9.61 18.66
CA MET A 218 0.42 10.29 18.32
C MET A 218 -0.72 9.94 19.28
N LEU A 219 -0.80 8.71 19.76
CA LEU A 219 -1.81 8.29 20.75
C LEU A 219 -1.59 8.95 22.13
N SER A 220 -0.35 9.34 22.44
CA SER A 220 -0.01 10.08 23.67
C SER A 220 -0.27 11.59 23.60
N GLU A 221 -0.49 12.15 22.40
CA GLU A 221 -0.75 13.58 22.21
C GLU A 221 -2.14 13.99 22.71
N THR A 222 -2.30 15.27 23.08
CA THR A 222 -3.61 15.81 23.45
C THR A 222 -4.58 15.78 22.27
N ARG A 223 -5.89 15.65 22.52
CA ARG A 223 -6.90 15.49 21.46
C ARG A 223 -6.85 16.58 20.39
N ASP A 224 -6.55 17.82 20.77
CA ASP A 224 -6.60 18.96 19.86
C ASP A 224 -5.35 19.04 18.93
N SER A 225 -4.17 18.62 19.42
CA SER A 225 -2.92 18.58 18.64
C SER A 225 -2.78 17.31 17.79
N ARG A 226 -3.34 16.19 18.25
CA ARG A 226 -3.21 14.85 17.64
C ARG A 226 -3.55 14.80 16.15
N TYR A 227 -4.42 15.67 15.66
CA TYR A 227 -4.87 15.61 14.27
C TYR A 227 -4.14 16.59 13.33
N LEU A 228 -3.18 17.37 13.83
CA LEU A 228 -2.42 18.33 13.01
C LEU A 228 -1.33 17.65 12.18
N GLU A 229 -1.05 18.18 10.98
CA GLU A 229 0.03 17.70 10.10
C GLU A 229 1.39 17.97 10.74
N GLU A 230 1.51 19.10 11.42
CA GLU A 230 2.71 19.58 12.11
C GLU A 230 3.10 18.65 13.25
N THR A 231 2.11 18.21 14.04
CA THR A 231 2.31 17.23 15.11
C THR A 231 2.79 15.89 14.55
N LEU A 232 2.16 15.41 13.46
CA LEU A 232 2.60 14.19 12.78
C LEU A 232 4.04 14.32 12.24
N LYS A 233 4.39 15.45 11.62
CA LYS A 233 5.75 15.74 11.12
C LYS A 233 6.77 15.77 12.25
N MET A 234 6.41 16.37 13.39
CA MET A 234 7.27 16.45 14.57
C MET A 234 7.57 15.05 15.11
N HIS A 235 6.54 14.24 15.38
CA HIS A 235 6.77 12.88 15.90
C HIS A 235 7.49 11.98 14.90
N LEU A 236 7.16 12.08 13.62
CA LEU A 236 7.90 11.38 12.57
C LEU A 236 9.38 11.76 12.56
N SER A 237 9.69 13.05 12.68
CA SER A 237 11.09 13.51 12.74
C SER A 237 11.81 12.99 13.99
N HIS A 238 11.14 12.96 15.14
CA HIS A 238 11.71 12.38 16.36
C HIS A 238 11.99 10.89 16.21
N VAL A 239 11.02 10.10 15.71
CA VAL A 239 11.20 8.66 15.47
C VAL A 239 12.35 8.40 14.50
N LEU A 240 12.41 9.12 13.39
CA LEU A 240 13.48 8.95 12.40
C LEU A 240 14.86 9.29 12.96
N ALA A 241 14.95 10.33 13.81
CA ALA A 241 16.19 10.70 14.50
C ALA A 241 16.60 9.66 15.55
N ASP A 242 15.65 9.17 16.36
CA ASP A 242 15.87 8.13 17.37
C ASP A 242 16.36 6.83 16.70
N MET A 243 15.79 6.48 15.55
CA MET A 243 16.19 5.30 14.77
C MET A 243 17.47 5.50 13.96
N GLU A 244 17.95 6.73 13.72
CA GLU A 244 19.01 7.03 12.75
C GLU A 244 20.27 6.16 12.91
N THR A 245 20.60 5.84 14.17
CA THR A 245 21.80 5.12 14.57
C THR A 245 21.52 3.79 15.29
N ASN A 246 20.31 3.23 15.12
CA ASN A 246 19.95 1.95 15.71
C ASN A 246 20.57 0.76 14.94
N THR A 247 21.89 0.62 15.07
CA THR A 247 22.69 -0.40 14.34
C THR A 247 22.26 -1.82 14.66
N ASP A 248 21.90 -2.10 15.91
CA ASP A 248 21.49 -3.45 16.34
C ASP A 248 20.24 -3.92 15.57
N LEU A 249 19.26 -3.04 15.40
CA LEU A 249 18.08 -3.31 14.58
C LEU A 249 18.47 -3.58 13.11
N PHE A 250 19.31 -2.72 12.53
CA PHE A 250 19.68 -2.80 11.13
C PHE A 250 20.50 -4.06 10.81
N GLU A 251 21.49 -4.37 11.64
CA GLU A 251 22.29 -5.58 11.53
C GLU A 251 21.41 -6.83 11.69
N THR A 252 20.51 -6.85 12.68
CA THR A 252 19.58 -7.97 12.87
C THR A 252 18.71 -8.20 11.63
N LEU A 253 18.13 -7.14 11.07
CA LEU A 253 17.30 -7.23 9.87
C LEU A 253 18.11 -7.70 8.65
N LEU A 254 19.30 -7.16 8.42
CA LEU A 254 20.17 -7.56 7.30
C LEU A 254 20.66 -9.01 7.46
N CYS A 255 21.05 -9.42 8.67
CA CYS A 255 21.45 -10.79 8.97
C CYS A 255 20.28 -11.79 8.89
N SER A 256 19.03 -11.34 8.95
CA SER A 256 17.84 -12.20 8.73
C SER A 256 17.66 -12.60 7.27
N TYR A 257 18.29 -11.89 6.33
CA TYR A 257 18.02 -12.03 4.88
C TYR A 257 18.29 -13.44 4.32
N PRO A 258 19.40 -14.14 4.66
CA PRO A 258 19.59 -15.53 4.23
C PRO A 258 18.50 -16.49 4.73
N SER A 259 17.92 -16.25 5.91
CA SER A 259 16.81 -17.04 6.43
C SER A 259 15.51 -16.76 5.68
N ARG A 260 15.24 -15.51 5.30
CA ARG A 260 14.12 -15.13 4.42
C ARG A 260 14.20 -15.87 3.09
N LEU A 261 15.36 -15.86 2.43
CA LEU A 261 15.57 -16.58 1.17
C LEU A 261 15.38 -18.10 1.31
N ARG A 262 15.86 -18.70 2.41
CA ARG A 262 15.64 -20.13 2.70
C ARG A 262 14.16 -20.43 2.92
N ALA A 263 13.43 -19.53 3.59
CA ALA A 263 12.00 -19.67 3.78
C ALA A 263 11.24 -19.62 2.44
N VAL A 264 11.53 -18.64 1.57
CA VAL A 264 10.93 -18.57 0.22
C VAL A 264 11.21 -19.83 -0.57
N LYS A 265 12.47 -20.31 -0.54
CA LYS A 265 12.86 -21.56 -1.21
C LYS A 265 12.06 -22.75 -0.67
N SER A 266 11.93 -22.86 0.66
CA SER A 266 11.17 -23.95 1.32
C SER A 266 9.68 -23.87 1.00
N ALA A 267 9.16 -22.66 0.81
CA ALA A 267 7.80 -22.39 0.38
C ALA A 267 7.59 -22.52 -1.14
N ASN A 268 8.61 -22.94 -1.91
CA ASN A 268 8.59 -23.02 -3.37
C ASN A 268 8.18 -21.70 -4.05
N GLY A 269 8.70 -20.58 -3.56
CA GLY A 269 8.40 -19.25 -4.10
C GLY A 269 7.08 -18.64 -3.65
N ARG A 270 6.36 -19.28 -2.71
CA ARG A 270 5.15 -18.71 -2.09
C ARG A 270 5.52 -17.69 -1.01
N HIS A 271 4.53 -16.88 -0.65
CA HIS A 271 4.59 -15.90 0.44
C HIS A 271 5.09 -16.53 1.75
N ILE A 272 5.98 -15.83 2.45
CA ILE A 272 6.47 -16.20 3.78
C ILE A 272 6.09 -15.15 4.83
N ASP A 273 6.02 -15.56 6.09
CA ASP A 273 5.61 -14.72 7.21
C ASP A 273 6.83 -13.98 7.79
N TYR A 274 7.12 -12.77 7.26
CA TYR A 274 8.36 -12.02 7.50
C TYR A 274 8.22 -10.51 7.30
#